data_AF-A0A383EDE1-F1
#
_entry.id   AF-A0A383EDE1-F1
#
_cell.length_a   1.000
_cell.length_b   1.000
_cell.length_c   1.000
_cell.angle_alpha   90.00
_cell.angle_beta   90.00
_cell.angle_gamma   90.00
#
_symmetry.space_group_name_H-M   'P 1'
#
loop_
_entity.id
_entity.type
_entity.pdbx_description
1 polymer ?
#
loop_
_entity_poly.entity_id
_entity_poly.type
_entity_poly.pdbx_seq_one_letter_code
_entity_poly.pdbx_strand_id
1 'polypeptide(L)'
;MALAAARTFPEQINSAAVLVVYDGYVVASWGQVEHKYFAASVRKSLLSALYGIHVAEGTIELSATLADLGIDDAPVALTGTEKQVRIVDLLKARSGIYTPPPFASRPRP
;
A
#
# COMPACT_ATOMS: atom_id res chain seq x y z
N MET A 1 13.17 -15.06 -26.15
CA MET A 1 13.76 -15.76 -24.98
C MET A 1 13.34 -15.17 -23.63
N ALA A 2 13.30 -13.85 -23.42
CA ALA A 2 12.95 -13.26 -22.11
C ALA A 2 11.54 -13.63 -21.57
N LEU A 3 10.51 -13.66 -22.44
CA LEU A 3 9.14 -13.96 -22.02
C LEU A 3 8.94 -15.41 -21.55
N ALA A 4 9.72 -16.35 -22.07
CA ALA A 4 9.66 -17.75 -21.66
C ALA A 4 10.19 -17.96 -20.24
N ALA A 5 11.27 -17.25 -19.85
CA ALA A 5 11.77 -17.24 -18.48
C ALA A 5 10.81 -16.55 -17.50
N ALA A 6 10.08 -15.53 -17.97
CA ALA A 6 9.06 -14.85 -17.17
C ALA A 6 7.88 -15.76 -16.80
N ARG A 7 7.67 -16.88 -17.51
CA ARG A 7 6.60 -17.84 -17.25
C ARG A 7 6.98 -18.90 -16.21
N THR A 8 8.22 -19.38 -16.20
CA THR A 8 8.63 -20.50 -15.34
C THR A 8 8.80 -20.12 -13.88
N PHE A 9 9.28 -18.90 -13.58
CA PHE A 9 9.45 -18.45 -12.19
C PHE A 9 8.13 -18.32 -11.40
N PRO A 10 7.06 -17.71 -11.95
CA PRO A 10 5.76 -17.66 -11.27
C PRO A 10 5.18 -19.02 -10.91
N GLU A 11 5.39 -20.03 -11.77
CA GLU A 11 4.95 -21.42 -11.51
C GLU A 11 5.70 -21.99 -10.30
N GLN A 12 7.01 -21.74 -10.16
CA GLN A 12 7.82 -22.20 -9.03
C GLN A 12 7.37 -21.62 -7.67
N ILE A 13 6.85 -20.39 -7.67
CA ILE A 13 6.36 -19.73 -6.44
C ILE A 13 4.84 -19.86 -6.26
N ASN A 14 4.17 -20.70 -7.06
CA ASN A 14 2.72 -20.93 -7.02
C ASN A 14 1.90 -19.65 -7.21
N SER A 15 2.27 -18.81 -8.17
CA SER A 15 1.51 -17.61 -8.52
C SER A 15 0.15 -17.97 -9.08
N ALA A 16 -0.92 -17.39 -8.53
CA ALA A 16 -2.29 -17.65 -8.98
C ALA A 16 -2.64 -16.94 -10.30
N ALA A 17 -2.00 -15.79 -10.57
CA ALA A 17 -2.19 -15.00 -11.78
C ALA A 17 -0.97 -14.09 -12.01
N VAL A 18 -0.64 -13.83 -13.29
CA VAL A 18 0.33 -12.82 -13.69
C VAL A 18 -0.17 -12.10 -14.95
N LEU A 19 0.05 -10.79 -14.96
CA LEU A 19 -0.26 -9.90 -16.08
C LEU A 19 0.97 -9.04 -16.37
N VAL A 20 1.44 -9.04 -17.61
CA VAL A 20 2.56 -8.20 -18.06
C VAL A 20 2.02 -7.17 -19.03
N VAL A 21 2.13 -5.89 -18.64
CA VAL A 21 1.69 -4.75 -19.43
C VAL A 21 2.91 -3.97 -19.89
N TYR A 22 2.97 -3.65 -21.18
CA TYR A 22 3.98 -2.79 -21.77
C TYR A 22 3.28 -1.75 -22.64
N ASP A 23 3.56 -0.48 -22.39
CA ASP A 23 2.96 0.66 -23.11
C ASP A 23 1.42 0.62 -23.17
N GLY A 24 0.79 0.21 -22.06
CA GLY A 24 -0.67 0.07 -21.97
C GLY A 24 -1.25 -1.20 -22.61
N TYR A 25 -0.43 -2.01 -23.30
CA TYR A 25 -0.86 -3.28 -23.91
C TYR A 25 -0.50 -4.48 -23.05
N VAL A 26 -1.42 -5.42 -22.92
CA VAL A 26 -1.14 -6.73 -22.30
C VAL A 26 -0.28 -7.54 -23.28
N VAL A 27 0.99 -7.73 -22.95
CA VAL A 27 1.93 -8.51 -23.79
C VAL A 27 2.03 -9.97 -23.37
N ALA A 28 1.58 -10.29 -22.14
CA ALA A 28 1.38 -11.67 -21.70
C ALA A 28 0.49 -11.74 -20.46
N SER A 29 -0.20 -12.86 -20.30
CA SER A 29 -1.06 -13.17 -19.15
C SER A 29 -1.13 -14.67 -18.90
N TRP A 30 -1.13 -15.09 -17.64
CA TRP A 30 -1.36 -16.48 -17.25
C TRP A 30 -2.04 -16.59 -15.89
N GLY A 31 -2.72 -17.71 -15.64
CA GLY A 31 -3.53 -17.92 -14.44
C GLY A 31 -4.90 -17.21 -14.50
N GLN A 32 -5.53 -17.00 -13.35
CA GLN A 32 -6.90 -16.47 -13.25
C GLN A 32 -6.88 -14.93 -13.11
N VAL A 33 -6.44 -14.21 -14.16
CA VAL A 33 -6.22 -12.75 -14.12
C VAL A 33 -7.49 -11.91 -13.88
N GLU A 34 -8.68 -12.47 -14.09
CA GLU A 34 -9.97 -11.80 -13.84
C GLU A 34 -10.48 -12.01 -12.40
N HIS A 35 -9.83 -12.89 -11.63
CA HIS A 35 -10.23 -13.18 -10.26
C HIS A 35 -9.80 -12.07 -9.28
N LYS A 36 -10.67 -11.71 -8.33
CA LYS A 36 -10.39 -10.72 -7.30
C LYS A 36 -9.62 -11.34 -6.15
N TYR A 37 -8.32 -11.03 -6.04
CA TYR A 37 -7.46 -11.50 -4.96
C TYR A 37 -7.37 -10.53 -3.79
N PHE A 38 -7.02 -11.04 -2.61
CA PHE A 38 -6.66 -10.20 -1.47
C PHE A 38 -5.32 -9.50 -1.71
N ALA A 39 -5.35 -8.20 -1.98
CA ALA A 39 -4.17 -7.42 -2.36
C ALA A 39 -3.12 -7.24 -1.24
N ALA A 40 -3.39 -7.68 0.01
CA ALA A 40 -2.48 -7.53 1.15
C ALA A 40 -1.83 -6.13 1.19
N SER A 41 -0.51 -6.03 1.37
CA SER A 41 0.18 -4.72 1.41
C SER A 41 0.28 -3.99 0.08
N VAL A 42 -0.02 -4.61 -1.07
CA VAL A 42 -0.04 -3.94 -2.39
C VAL A 42 -1.05 -2.78 -2.40
N ARG A 43 -2.17 -2.92 -1.67
CA ARG A 43 -3.20 -1.87 -1.55
C ARG A 43 -2.67 -0.55 -0.98
N LYS A 44 -1.57 -0.56 -0.20
CA LYS A 44 -1.02 0.65 0.43
C LYS A 44 -0.47 1.62 -0.61
N SER A 45 0.14 1.13 -1.69
CA SER A 45 0.62 1.97 -2.79
C SER A 45 -0.54 2.65 -3.52
N LEU A 46 -1.66 1.93 -3.71
CA LEU A 46 -2.88 2.51 -4.28
C LEU A 46 -3.43 3.63 -3.39
N LEU A 47 -3.55 3.39 -2.08
CA LEU A 47 -3.99 4.40 -1.13
C LEU A 47 -3.07 5.63 -1.14
N SER A 48 -1.75 5.43 -1.20
CA SER A 48 -0.77 6.52 -1.32
C SER A 48 -0.95 7.33 -2.60
N ALA A 49 -1.29 6.70 -3.73
CA ALA A 49 -1.57 7.41 -4.98
C ALA A 49 -2.83 8.30 -4.90
N LEU A 50 -3.86 7.86 -4.17
CA LEU A 50 -5.07 8.66 -3.96
C LEU A 50 -4.80 9.95 -3.16
N TYR A 51 -3.84 9.94 -2.24
CA TYR A 51 -3.39 11.17 -1.57
C TYR A 51 -2.82 12.19 -2.57
N GLY A 52 -2.13 11.73 -3.62
CA GLY A 52 -1.56 12.61 -4.65
C GLY A 52 -2.59 13.49 -5.35
N ILE A 53 -3.81 12.98 -5.54
CA ILE A 53 -4.93 13.74 -6.12
C ILE A 53 -5.31 14.90 -5.20
N HIS A 54 -5.54 14.61 -3.92
CA HIS A 54 -5.94 15.61 -2.92
C HIS A 54 -4.83 16.61 -2.57
N VAL A 55 -3.56 16.20 -2.67
CA VAL A 55 -2.42 17.12 -2.57
C VAL A 55 -2.42 18.09 -3.75
N ALA A 56 -2.68 17.62 -4.97
CA ALA A 56 -2.77 18.49 -6.14
C ALA A 56 -3.97 19.46 -6.08
N GLU A 57 -5.07 19.05 -5.46
CA GLU A 57 -6.25 19.87 -5.21
C GLU A 57 -6.09 20.85 -4.04
N GLY A 58 -4.99 20.78 -3.28
CA GLY A 58 -4.77 21.61 -2.08
C GLY A 58 -5.65 21.24 -0.89
N THR A 59 -6.31 20.09 -0.91
CA THR A 59 -7.13 19.61 0.21
C THR A 59 -6.31 18.88 1.27
N ILE A 60 -5.12 18.39 0.91
CA ILE A 60 -4.16 17.77 1.84
C ILE A 60 -2.82 18.51 1.79
N GLU A 61 -2.40 19.03 2.94
CA GLU A 61 -1.08 19.63 3.14
C GLU A 61 -0.08 18.59 3.66
N LEU A 62 0.87 18.15 2.84
CA LEU A 62 1.82 17.08 3.21
C LEU A 62 2.74 17.42 4.38
N SER A 63 2.95 18.71 4.64
CA SER A 63 3.73 19.21 5.76
C SER A 63 2.94 19.32 7.06
N ALA A 64 1.62 19.19 7.04
CA ALA A 64 0.80 19.24 8.25
C ALA A 64 1.16 18.08 9.18
N THR A 65 1.22 18.37 10.46
CA THR A 65 1.46 17.38 11.52
C THR A 65 0.16 16.71 11.95
N LEU A 66 0.28 15.55 12.61
CA LEU A 66 -0.88 14.92 13.25
C LEU A 66 -1.55 15.84 14.27
N ALA A 67 -0.75 16.68 14.97
CA ALA A 67 -1.26 17.70 15.89
C ALA A 67 -2.10 18.77 15.18
N ASP A 68 -1.64 19.30 14.04
CA ASP A 68 -2.36 20.31 13.26
C ASP A 68 -3.73 19.81 12.80
N LEU A 69 -3.82 18.50 12.55
CA LEU A 69 -5.03 17.82 12.10
C LEU A 69 -5.91 17.30 13.25
N GLY A 70 -5.47 17.44 14.50
CA GLY A 70 -6.16 16.89 15.67
C GLY A 70 -6.27 15.37 15.69
N ILE A 71 -5.32 14.66 15.06
CA ILE A 71 -5.30 13.20 14.95
C ILE A 71 -4.53 12.60 16.14
N ASP A 72 -5.09 11.51 16.68
CA ASP A 72 -4.47 10.69 17.71
C ASP A 72 -4.63 9.19 17.35
N ASP A 73 -3.91 8.31 18.04
CA ASP A 73 -3.99 6.85 17.85
C ASP A 73 -4.72 6.16 19.01
N ALA A 74 -5.17 4.94 18.76
CA ALA A 74 -5.87 4.10 19.74
C ALA A 74 -5.41 2.62 19.62
N PRO A 75 -5.32 1.86 20.72
CA PRO A 75 -5.77 2.20 22.07
C PRO A 75 -4.77 3.04 22.89
N VAL A 76 -3.53 3.18 22.42
CA VAL A 76 -2.49 3.98 23.07
C VAL A 76 -2.38 5.31 22.35
N ALA A 77 -2.55 6.40 23.09
CA ALA A 77 -2.43 7.75 22.54
C ALA A 77 -1.00 8.06 22.10
N LEU A 78 -0.86 8.91 21.08
CA LEU A 78 0.41 9.38 20.56
C LEU A 78 1.11 10.27 21.59
N THR A 79 2.43 10.09 21.71
CA THR A 79 3.29 11.00 22.46
C THR A 79 3.33 12.38 21.80
N GLY A 80 3.77 13.40 22.55
CA GLY A 80 3.94 14.75 22.01
C GLY A 80 4.85 14.78 20.77
N THR A 81 5.91 13.97 20.76
CA THR A 81 6.82 13.83 19.62
C THR A 81 6.14 13.16 18.42
N GLU A 82 5.39 12.08 18.63
CA GLU A 82 4.67 11.40 17.55
C GLU A 82 3.58 12.28 16.93
N LYS A 83 2.95 13.17 17.72
CA LYS A 83 2.00 14.15 17.20
C LYS A 83 2.64 15.18 16.25
N GLN A 84 3.96 15.36 16.29
CA GLN A 84 4.68 16.24 15.35
C GLN A 84 5.05 15.55 14.03
N VAL A 85 4.75 14.25 13.88
CA VAL A 85 4.93 13.54 12.61
C VAL A 85 4.05 14.17 11.53
N ARG A 86 4.62 14.39 10.35
CA ARG A 86 3.90 14.96 9.20
C ARG A 86 3.25 13.88 8.35
N ILE A 87 2.22 14.25 7.58
CA ILE A 87 1.56 13.34 6.64
C ILE A 87 2.57 12.65 5.71
N VAL A 88 3.53 13.41 5.16
CA VAL A 88 4.55 12.86 4.26
C VAL A 88 5.41 11.76 4.89
N ASP A 89 5.64 11.84 6.20
CA ASP A 89 6.45 10.85 6.92
C ASP A 89 5.66 9.55 7.11
N LEU A 90 4.33 9.62 7.29
CA LEU A 90 3.45 8.45 7.31
C LEU A 90 3.41 7.76 5.94
N LEU A 91 3.21 8.52 4.86
CA LEU A 91 3.14 8.00 3.49
C LEU A 91 4.44 7.32 3.05
N LYS A 92 5.58 7.78 3.59
CA LYS A 92 6.92 7.23 3.31
C LYS A 92 7.34 6.12 4.28
N ALA A 93 6.49 5.76 5.26
CA ALA A 93 6.81 4.82 6.33
C ALA A 93 8.06 5.22 7.14
N ARG A 94 8.16 6.51 7.51
CA ARG A 94 9.26 7.12 8.26
C ARG A 94 8.82 7.84 9.54
N SER A 95 7.57 7.65 9.96
CA SER A 95 6.99 8.30 11.14
C SER A 95 7.59 7.84 12.47
N GLY A 96 8.11 6.61 12.53
CA GLY A 96 8.55 6.00 13.80
C GLY A 96 7.38 5.54 14.70
N ILE A 97 6.13 5.81 14.32
CA ILE A 97 4.92 5.35 15.03
C ILE A 97 4.67 3.89 14.69
N TYR A 98 4.52 3.04 15.70
CA TYR A 98 4.24 1.61 15.54
C TYR A 98 2.88 1.25 16.14
N THR A 99 1.91 0.95 15.27
CA THR A 99 0.59 0.46 15.67
C THR A 99 0.54 -1.06 15.51
N PRO A 100 0.04 -1.82 16.51
CA PRO A 100 -0.09 -3.27 16.41
C PRO A 100 -0.99 -3.66 15.22
N PRO A 101 -0.73 -4.80 14.56
CA PRO A 101 -1.54 -5.21 13.43
C PRO A 101 -2.99 -5.47 13.87
N PRO A 102 -4.00 -5.02 13.12
CA PRO A 102 -5.41 -5.20 13.49
C PRO A 102 -5.87 -6.68 13.45
N PHE A 103 -5.03 -7.60 12.97
CA PHE A 103 -5.35 -9.00 12.69
C PHE A 103 -4.75 -9.99 13.70
N ALA A 104 -4.70 -9.65 14.99
CA ALA A 104 -4.38 -10.65 16.01
C ALA A 104 -5.48 -11.74 16.17
N SER A 105 -6.64 -11.63 15.50
CA SER A 105 -7.82 -12.46 15.83
C SER A 105 -8.67 -12.98 14.65
N ARG A 106 -8.28 -12.85 13.38
CA ARG A 106 -9.06 -13.45 12.28
C ARG A 106 -8.36 -14.73 11.75
N PRO A 107 -8.99 -15.91 11.85
CA PRO A 107 -8.46 -17.10 11.18
C PRO A 107 -8.39 -16.83 9.68
N ARG A 108 -7.26 -17.19 9.06
CA ARG A 108 -7.17 -17.24 7.59
C ARG A 108 -8.06 -18.40 7.13
N PRO A 109 -8.91 -18.20 6.10
CA PRO A 109 -9.62 -19.30 5.46
C PRO A 109 -8.63 -20.28 4.82
#